data_AF-A0A4E9EJU5-F1
#
_entry.id   AF-A0A4E9EJU5-F1
#
_cell.length_a   1.000
_cell.length_b   1.000
_cell.length_c   1.000
_cell.angle_alpha   90.00
_cell.angle_beta   90.00
_cell.angle_gamma   90.00
#
_symmetry.space_group_name_H-M   'P 1'
#
loop_
_entity.id
_entity.type
_entity.pdbx_description
1 polymer ?
#
loop_
_entity_poly.entity_id
_entity_poly.type
_entity_poly.pdbx_seq_one_letter_code
_entity_poly.pdbx_strand_id
1 'polypeptide(L)'
;MPALGGLTKRMQTMRPNDRYLAGLWEKTLLFDLLWSIWPGLVAGRRKNPQFPSWSWASVSCQVMWHDLVDSTLDSVRVEEVRLLNTGPSHLGELLEAAITIRAPFTDASLFPPQWRSLPVDVSNDNITRVDQLCVYDDEADCLPYNLSAARYNPEPAGPSTTNDVFAAIHVQLRPGGKCYERIGYGKICHPSTLILDTEAASVKEMLEALPTSTIVVV
;
A
#
# COMPACT_ATOMS: atom_id res chain seq x y z
N MET A 1 8.48 4.42 -22.34
CA MET A 1 7.51 5.26 -23.08
C MET A 1 7.97 6.72 -23.11
N PRO A 2 8.03 7.40 -24.28
CA PRO A 2 8.63 8.73 -24.38
C PRO A 2 7.83 9.86 -23.70
N ALA A 3 6.49 9.81 -23.73
CA ALA A 3 5.64 10.82 -23.10
C ALA A 3 5.86 10.92 -21.58
N LEU A 4 6.00 9.77 -20.91
CA LEU A 4 6.33 9.70 -19.48
C LEU A 4 7.71 10.24 -19.16
N GLY A 5 8.71 9.98 -20.01
CA GLY A 5 10.05 10.56 -19.87
C GLY A 5 10.06 12.09 -19.93
N GLY A 6 9.13 12.71 -20.67
CA GLY A 6 8.93 14.16 -20.69
C GLY A 6 8.35 14.71 -19.38
N LEU A 7 7.29 14.08 -18.85
CA LEU A 7 6.69 14.44 -17.56
C LEU A 7 7.70 14.28 -16.42
N THR A 8 8.41 13.15 -16.39
CA THR A 8 9.44 12.83 -15.39
C THR A 8 10.52 13.91 -15.33
N LYS A 9 11.05 14.33 -16.48
CA LYS A 9 12.05 15.42 -16.56
C LYS A 9 11.52 16.73 -15.99
N ARG A 10 10.27 17.10 -16.28
CA ARG A 10 9.66 18.32 -15.73
C ARG A 10 9.45 18.21 -14.22
N MET A 11 9.00 17.07 -13.71
CA MET A 11 8.87 16.85 -12.27
C MET A 11 10.23 16.85 -11.55
N GLN A 12 11.28 16.30 -12.16
CA GLN A 12 12.66 16.37 -11.64
C GLN A 12 13.16 17.82 -11.48
N THR A 13 12.78 18.74 -12.38
CA THR A 13 13.11 20.18 -12.18
C THR A 13 12.39 20.82 -11.00
N MET A 14 11.24 20.28 -10.58
CA MET A 14 10.47 20.77 -9.43
C MET A 14 10.84 20.03 -8.12
N ARG A 15 11.49 18.87 -8.22
CA ARG A 15 11.93 18.02 -7.09
C ARG A 15 13.46 17.89 -7.10
N PRO A 16 14.21 18.97 -6.78
CA PRO A 16 15.66 18.95 -6.83
C PRO A 16 16.23 17.90 -5.86
N ASN A 17 17.27 17.19 -6.33
CA ASN A 17 17.94 16.11 -5.60
C ASN A 17 16.99 14.97 -5.15
N ASP A 18 15.91 14.71 -5.89
CA ASP A 18 14.98 13.60 -5.65
C ASP A 18 15.09 12.57 -6.78
N ARG A 19 15.22 11.28 -6.44
CA ARG A 19 15.45 10.21 -7.41
C ARG A 19 14.11 9.63 -7.85
N TYR A 20 13.89 9.55 -9.16
CA TYR A 20 12.71 8.90 -9.73
C TYR A 20 12.95 7.38 -9.81
N LEU A 21 12.04 6.61 -9.22
CA LEU A 21 12.13 5.16 -9.01
C LEU A 21 10.98 4.47 -9.74
N ALA A 22 11.17 4.18 -11.03
CA ALA A 22 10.24 3.43 -11.89
C ALA A 22 8.75 3.86 -11.86
N GLY A 23 8.44 5.08 -11.42
CA GLY A 23 7.07 5.55 -11.15
C GLY A 23 6.99 6.48 -9.93
N LEU A 24 7.75 6.16 -8.89
CA LEU A 24 7.69 6.79 -7.56
C LEU A 24 8.88 7.74 -7.34
N TRP A 25 8.93 8.43 -6.19
CA TRP A 25 10.04 9.31 -5.80
C TRP A 25 10.69 8.84 -4.51
N GLU A 26 12.01 8.85 -4.46
CA GLU A 26 12.77 8.34 -3.30
C GLU A 26 12.46 9.09 -2.00
N LYS A 27 12.31 10.43 -2.03
CA LYS A 27 12.00 11.22 -0.84
C LYS A 27 10.59 11.01 -0.28
N THR A 28 9.66 10.52 -1.10
CA THR A 28 8.26 10.26 -0.70
C THR A 28 7.88 8.80 -0.83
N LEU A 29 8.86 7.88 -0.89
CA LEU A 29 8.65 6.51 -1.37
C LEU A 29 7.54 5.76 -0.60
N LEU A 30 7.51 5.87 0.72
CA LEU A 30 6.47 5.26 1.56
C LEU A 30 5.07 5.81 1.21
N PHE A 31 4.91 7.12 1.05
CA PHE A 31 3.64 7.71 0.61
C PHE A 31 3.30 7.32 -0.84
N ASP A 32 4.30 7.35 -1.73
CA ASP A 32 4.11 7.05 -3.14
C ASP A 32 3.66 5.59 -3.36
N LEU A 33 4.09 4.65 -2.52
CA LEU A 33 3.68 3.23 -2.52
C LEU A 33 2.20 2.99 -2.17
N LEU A 34 1.52 3.99 -1.62
CA LEU A 34 0.10 3.94 -1.24
C LEU A 34 -0.86 4.29 -2.38
N TRP A 35 -0.34 4.39 -3.61
CA TRP A 35 -1.16 4.55 -4.80
C TRP A 35 -2.22 3.44 -4.89
N SER A 36 -3.39 3.76 -5.39
CA SER A 36 -4.45 2.77 -5.61
C SER A 36 -5.18 3.03 -6.91
N ILE A 37 -6.08 2.14 -7.33
CA ILE A 37 -6.80 2.27 -8.60
C ILE A 37 -8.11 3.01 -8.38
N TRP A 38 -8.39 4.01 -9.21
CA TRP A 38 -9.63 4.77 -9.13
C TRP A 38 -10.87 3.86 -9.22
N PRO A 39 -11.82 3.92 -8.26
CA PRO A 39 -13.00 3.07 -8.23
C PRO A 39 -13.86 3.12 -9.50
N GLY A 40 -14.50 1.99 -9.84
CA GLY A 40 -15.44 1.87 -10.97
C GLY A 40 -14.82 1.41 -12.31
N LEU A 41 -13.50 1.51 -12.50
CA LEU A 41 -12.80 0.95 -13.68
C LEU A 41 -12.41 -0.51 -13.47
N VAL A 42 -13.42 -1.40 -13.44
CA VAL A 42 -13.25 -2.85 -13.21
C VAL A 42 -12.84 -3.59 -14.49
N ALA A 43 -13.32 -3.16 -15.65
CA ALA A 43 -13.06 -3.82 -16.92
C ALA A 43 -11.63 -3.51 -17.44
N GLY A 44 -10.75 -4.51 -17.43
CA GLY A 44 -9.47 -4.45 -18.15
C GLY A 44 -8.23 -4.13 -17.32
N ARG A 45 -8.22 -4.33 -15.99
CA ARG A 45 -6.99 -4.27 -15.17
C ARG A 45 -5.95 -5.28 -15.68
N ARG A 46 -4.96 -4.83 -16.46
CA ARG A 46 -3.85 -5.66 -16.95
C ARG A 46 -2.57 -5.27 -16.21
N LYS A 47 -1.88 -6.27 -15.63
CA LYS A 47 -0.50 -6.10 -15.18
C LYS A 47 0.39 -5.77 -16.38
N ASN A 48 1.28 -4.80 -16.23
CA ASN A 48 2.35 -4.49 -17.15
C ASN A 48 3.67 -5.09 -16.62
N PRO A 49 4.13 -6.24 -17.16
CA PRO A 49 5.27 -6.97 -16.61
C PRO A 49 6.63 -6.27 -16.81
N GLN A 50 6.66 -5.11 -17.48
CA GLN A 50 7.86 -4.29 -17.65
C GLN A 50 8.19 -3.42 -16.43
N PHE A 51 7.28 -3.37 -15.45
CA PHE A 51 7.39 -2.55 -14.24
C PHE A 51 7.24 -3.42 -12.99
N PRO A 52 7.85 -3.02 -11.87
CA PRO A 52 7.76 -3.77 -10.62
C PRO A 52 6.36 -3.62 -10.06
N SER A 53 5.87 -4.62 -9.32
CA SER A 53 4.49 -4.60 -8.81
C SER A 53 4.20 -3.37 -7.93
N TRP A 54 5.23 -2.84 -7.25
CA TRP A 54 5.14 -1.66 -6.41
C TRP A 54 5.02 -0.34 -7.18
N SER A 55 5.27 -0.32 -8.49
CA SER A 55 5.09 0.88 -9.32
C SER A 55 3.64 1.00 -9.81
N TRP A 56 3.09 2.21 -9.79
CA TRP A 56 1.80 2.50 -10.44
C TRP A 56 1.83 2.26 -11.96
N ALA A 57 3.01 2.27 -12.60
CA ALA A 57 3.16 1.95 -14.02
C ALA A 57 3.05 0.43 -14.32
N SER A 58 2.93 -0.40 -13.28
CA SER A 58 2.58 -1.83 -13.38
C SER A 58 1.10 -2.07 -13.72
N VAL A 59 0.24 -1.05 -13.71
CA VAL A 59 -1.17 -1.15 -14.08
C VAL A 59 -1.52 -0.24 -15.26
N SER A 60 -2.48 -0.67 -16.09
CA SER A 60 -2.90 0.04 -17.30
C SER A 60 -4.14 0.93 -17.09
N CYS A 61 -4.29 1.56 -15.92
CA CYS A 61 -5.47 2.32 -15.52
C CYS A 61 -5.10 3.56 -14.71
N GLN A 62 -6.08 4.43 -14.46
CA GLN A 62 -5.89 5.60 -13.60
C GLN A 62 -5.63 5.17 -12.15
N VAL A 63 -4.58 5.75 -11.56
CA VAL A 63 -4.28 5.62 -10.14
C VAL A 63 -4.62 6.90 -9.39
N MET A 64 -4.77 6.78 -8.07
CA MET A 64 -5.02 7.86 -7.12
C MET A 64 -4.22 7.62 -5.83
N TRP A 65 -4.20 8.63 -4.97
CA TRP A 65 -3.77 8.53 -3.58
C TRP A 65 -4.93 9.03 -2.71
N HIS A 66 -5.09 8.49 -1.50
CA HIS A 66 -6.13 8.94 -0.57
C HIS A 66 -5.67 10.15 0.23
N ASP A 67 -6.55 11.12 0.44
CA ASP A 67 -6.26 12.37 1.14
C ASP A 67 -6.21 12.26 2.70
N LEU A 68 -6.35 11.06 3.28
CA LEU A 68 -7.19 10.82 4.46
C LEU A 68 -6.57 10.16 5.71
N VAL A 69 -5.29 9.95 5.81
CA VAL A 69 -4.76 8.90 6.70
C VAL A 69 -3.64 9.53 7.50
N ASP A 70 -3.52 9.50 8.83
CA ASP A 70 -2.90 10.66 9.52
C ASP A 70 -1.36 10.70 9.72
N SER A 71 -0.68 9.61 10.08
CA SER A 71 0.73 9.62 10.51
C SER A 71 1.60 8.44 10.03
N THR A 72 2.93 8.56 10.18
CA THR A 72 3.88 7.44 10.07
C THR A 72 3.87 6.58 11.33
N LEU A 73 3.86 5.25 11.17
CA LEU A 73 4.37 4.35 12.20
C LEU A 73 5.89 4.52 12.32
N ASP A 74 6.41 4.63 13.53
CA ASP A 74 7.83 4.85 13.82
C ASP A 74 8.68 3.61 13.51
N SER A 75 8.03 2.43 13.45
CA SER A 75 8.62 1.16 13.03
C SER A 75 8.75 0.96 11.52
N VAL A 76 8.13 1.80 10.69
CA VAL A 76 8.14 1.68 9.21
C VAL A 76 9.30 2.47 8.60
N ARG A 77 10.16 1.79 7.85
CA ARG A 77 11.29 2.41 7.14
C ARG A 77 11.72 1.63 5.89
N VAL A 78 12.15 2.37 4.87
CA VAL A 78 12.88 1.82 3.73
C VAL A 78 14.31 1.53 4.16
N GLU A 79 14.75 0.27 4.07
CA GLU A 79 16.13 -0.13 4.38
C GLU A 79 17.02 -0.15 3.13
N GLU A 80 16.46 -0.43 1.94
CA GLU A 80 17.21 -0.47 0.67
C GLU A 80 16.30 -0.24 -0.55
N VAL A 81 16.84 0.38 -1.61
CA VAL A 81 16.20 0.46 -2.93
C VAL A 81 17.19 0.02 -4.02
N ARG A 82 16.91 -1.11 -4.67
CA ARG A 82 17.66 -1.63 -5.82
C ARG A 82 16.91 -1.31 -7.11
N LEU A 83 17.59 -0.66 -8.05
CA LEU A 83 17.07 -0.32 -9.36
C LEU A 83 18.19 -0.48 -10.40
N LEU A 84 18.03 -1.41 -11.35
CA LEU A 84 18.94 -1.64 -12.45
C LEU A 84 18.20 -1.46 -13.78
N ASN A 85 18.71 -0.59 -14.66
CA ASN A 85 18.10 -0.26 -15.95
C ASN A 85 19.11 -0.40 -17.10
N THR A 86 18.65 -0.85 -18.27
CA THR A 86 19.45 -0.82 -19.51
C THR A 86 19.41 0.57 -20.16
N GLY A 87 20.32 1.45 -19.74
CA GLY A 87 20.50 2.77 -20.35
C GLY A 87 19.92 3.93 -19.53
N PRO A 88 19.54 5.06 -20.16
CA PRO A 88 19.15 6.27 -19.42
C PRO A 88 17.93 6.06 -18.52
N SER A 89 17.96 6.63 -17.32
CA SER A 89 16.99 6.45 -16.22
C SER A 89 15.50 6.70 -16.51
N HIS A 90 15.17 7.23 -17.70
CA HIS A 90 13.81 7.57 -18.15
C HIS A 90 13.43 6.87 -19.47
N LEU A 91 14.31 6.01 -20.01
CA LEU A 91 14.16 5.36 -21.33
C LEU A 91 14.58 3.88 -21.33
N GLY A 92 15.45 3.45 -20.42
CA GLY A 92 15.93 2.07 -20.34
C GLY A 92 14.89 1.07 -19.85
N GLU A 93 15.02 -0.19 -20.28
CA GLU A 93 14.24 -1.31 -19.76
C GLU A 93 14.72 -1.66 -18.34
N LEU A 94 13.82 -2.09 -17.47
CA LEU A 94 14.10 -2.33 -16.06
C LEU A 94 14.48 -3.81 -15.86
N LEU A 95 15.71 -4.06 -15.43
CA LEU A 95 16.27 -5.41 -15.23
C LEU A 95 16.00 -5.94 -13.82
N GLU A 96 16.17 -5.08 -12.81
CA GLU A 96 15.94 -5.40 -11.40
C GLU A 96 15.32 -4.19 -10.72
N ALA A 97 14.31 -4.44 -9.89
CA ALA A 97 13.60 -3.41 -9.15
C ALA A 97 13.06 -4.02 -7.85
N ALA A 98 13.66 -3.64 -6.73
CA ALA A 98 13.32 -4.16 -5.42
C ALA A 98 13.40 -3.07 -4.36
N ILE A 99 12.43 -3.04 -3.45
CA ILE A 99 12.44 -2.18 -2.27
C ILE A 99 12.45 -3.10 -1.05
N THR A 100 13.43 -2.91 -0.18
CA THR A 100 13.52 -3.59 1.12
C THR A 100 12.91 -2.67 2.17
N ILE A 101 11.82 -3.11 2.79
CA ILE A 101 11.05 -2.33 3.77
C ILE A 101 11.06 -3.10 5.09
N ARG A 102 11.37 -2.42 6.20
CA ARG A 102 11.05 -2.90 7.54
C ARG A 102 9.79 -2.22 8.02
N ALA A 103 8.85 -3.00 8.50
CA ALA A 103 7.56 -2.52 8.99
C ALA A 103 6.92 -3.61 9.88
N PRO A 104 5.88 -3.27 10.67
CA PRO A 104 5.02 -4.28 11.28
C PRO A 104 4.36 -5.12 10.17
N PHE A 105 4.32 -6.44 10.33
CA PHE A 105 3.91 -7.34 9.24
C PHE A 105 2.98 -8.44 9.73
N THR A 106 1.86 -8.65 9.03
CA THR A 106 0.79 -9.56 9.48
C THR A 106 0.09 -10.28 8.32
N ASP A 107 -0.57 -11.38 8.63
CA ASP A 107 -1.27 -12.23 7.67
C ASP A 107 -2.70 -11.74 7.43
N ALA A 108 -3.13 -11.60 6.17
CA ALA A 108 -4.45 -11.08 5.84
C ALA A 108 -5.60 -11.97 6.31
N SER A 109 -5.31 -13.27 6.52
CA SER A 109 -6.28 -14.26 7.00
C SER A 109 -6.64 -14.10 8.49
N LEU A 110 -5.88 -13.33 9.27
CA LEU A 110 -6.18 -13.06 10.68
C LEU A 110 -7.35 -12.06 10.87
N PHE A 111 -7.74 -11.36 9.81
CA PHE A 111 -8.80 -10.34 9.84
C PHE A 111 -10.15 -10.90 9.33
N PRO A 112 -11.27 -10.66 10.04
CA PRO A 112 -12.59 -11.20 9.67
C PRO A 112 -13.04 -10.82 8.25
N PRO A 113 -13.57 -11.76 7.45
CA PRO A 113 -13.96 -11.49 6.07
C PRO A 113 -15.18 -10.57 5.94
N GLN A 114 -16.06 -10.54 6.95
CA GLN A 114 -17.30 -9.73 6.94
C GLN A 114 -17.08 -8.20 6.98
N TRP A 115 -15.84 -7.75 7.21
CA TRP A 115 -15.49 -6.33 7.28
C TRP A 115 -14.70 -5.84 6.05
N ARG A 116 -14.54 -6.69 5.04
CA ARG A 116 -13.93 -6.35 3.73
C ARG A 116 -14.84 -5.51 2.83
N SER A 117 -16.09 -5.28 3.26
CA SER A 117 -17.07 -4.41 2.62
C SER A 117 -18.13 -4.05 3.66
N LEU A 118 -18.38 -2.77 3.91
CA LEU A 118 -19.49 -2.36 4.78
C LEU A 118 -20.82 -2.47 4.01
N PRO A 119 -21.81 -3.21 4.52
CA PRO A 119 -23.18 -2.73 4.44
C PRO A 119 -23.29 -1.44 5.26
N VAL A 120 -24.05 -0.46 4.78
CA VAL A 120 -24.25 0.83 5.46
C VAL A 120 -24.99 0.67 6.80
N ASP A 121 -25.65 -0.47 7.02
CA ASP A 121 -26.28 -0.87 8.28
C ASP A 121 -25.45 -1.94 9.01
N VAL A 122 -24.65 -1.52 9.99
CA VAL A 122 -24.22 -2.39 11.10
C VAL A 122 -24.89 -1.87 12.36
N SER A 123 -25.98 -2.52 12.76
CA SER A 123 -26.64 -2.23 14.03
C SER A 123 -25.71 -2.54 15.21
N ASN A 124 -25.76 -1.69 16.24
CA ASN A 124 -24.82 -1.68 17.38
C ASN A 124 -24.66 -3.02 18.12
N ASP A 125 -25.62 -3.95 17.99
CA ASP A 125 -25.72 -5.16 18.82
C ASP A 125 -24.73 -6.28 18.48
N ASN A 126 -24.00 -6.21 17.35
CA ASN A 126 -23.08 -7.27 16.90
C ASN A 126 -21.58 -6.98 17.14
N ILE A 127 -21.21 -5.83 17.73
CA ILE A 127 -19.81 -5.47 18.02
C ILE A 127 -19.36 -6.15 19.32
N THR A 128 -19.22 -7.47 19.26
CA THR A 128 -18.82 -8.31 20.42
C THR A 128 -17.31 -8.26 20.73
N ARG A 129 -16.52 -7.55 19.92
CA ARG A 129 -15.06 -7.46 20.00
C ARG A 129 -14.57 -6.05 19.72
N VAL A 130 -14.43 -5.29 20.81
CA VAL A 130 -13.93 -3.91 20.87
C VAL A 130 -12.40 -3.91 21.14
N ASP A 131 -11.72 -4.97 20.69
CA ASP A 131 -10.31 -5.29 20.95
C ASP A 131 -9.56 -5.73 19.68
N GLN A 132 -10.16 -5.62 18.49
CA GLN A 132 -9.64 -6.20 17.25
C GLN A 132 -9.60 -5.21 16.10
N LEU A 133 -8.47 -5.20 15.38
CA LEU A 133 -8.27 -4.42 14.18
C LEU A 133 -9.12 -4.95 13.00
N CYS A 134 -9.64 -4.04 12.19
CA CYS A 134 -10.32 -4.28 10.92
C CYS A 134 -9.36 -4.05 9.74
N VAL A 135 -9.60 -4.71 8.60
CA VAL A 135 -8.98 -4.32 7.32
C VAL A 135 -10.04 -4.16 6.24
N TYR A 136 -10.02 -2.99 5.61
CA TYR A 136 -10.83 -2.61 4.46
C TYR A 136 -9.96 -2.74 3.21
N ASP A 137 -10.33 -3.65 2.31
CA ASP A 137 -9.52 -4.11 1.18
C ASP A 137 -10.32 -3.93 -0.13
N ASP A 138 -10.50 -2.66 -0.52
CA ASP A 138 -11.39 -2.25 -1.63
C ASP A 138 -10.63 -2.06 -2.96
N GLU A 139 -9.29 -2.06 -2.93
CA GLU A 139 -8.46 -1.51 -4.01
C GLU A 139 -7.27 -2.42 -4.40
N ALA A 140 -7.58 -3.66 -4.81
CA ALA A 140 -6.63 -4.58 -5.43
C ALA A 140 -6.15 -4.12 -6.83
N ASP A 141 -4.86 -4.25 -7.12
CA ASP A 141 -4.21 -3.72 -8.33
C ASP A 141 -4.67 -4.41 -9.63
N CYS A 142 -5.13 -5.67 -9.57
CA CYS A 142 -5.52 -6.42 -10.76
C CYS A 142 -6.50 -7.57 -10.45
N LEU A 143 -7.08 -8.16 -11.51
CA LEU A 143 -7.99 -9.30 -11.44
C LEU A 143 -7.60 -10.36 -12.50
N PRO A 144 -7.92 -11.66 -12.29
CA PRO A 144 -8.59 -12.23 -11.13
C PRO A 144 -7.63 -12.44 -9.95
N TYR A 145 -7.94 -11.84 -8.80
CA TYR A 145 -7.11 -11.90 -7.61
C TYR A 145 -7.58 -13.02 -6.66
N ASN A 146 -6.64 -13.74 -6.03
CA ASN A 146 -6.95 -14.78 -5.05
C ASN A 146 -6.59 -14.31 -3.63
N LEU A 147 -7.61 -13.88 -2.89
CA LEU A 147 -7.54 -13.34 -1.53
C LEU A 147 -7.00 -14.33 -0.48
N SER A 148 -6.88 -15.62 -0.77
CA SER A 148 -6.56 -16.63 0.26
C SER A 148 -5.07 -16.72 0.64
N ALA A 149 -4.17 -16.02 -0.06
CA ALA A 149 -2.71 -16.19 0.05
C ALA A 149 -1.97 -14.86 0.32
N ALA A 150 -2.62 -13.94 1.02
CA ALA A 150 -2.26 -12.53 1.07
C ALA A 150 -1.75 -12.07 2.45
N ARG A 151 -0.95 -11.01 2.49
CA ARG A 151 -0.35 -10.45 3.72
C ARG A 151 -0.37 -8.92 3.68
N TYR A 152 -0.50 -8.28 4.83
CA TYR A 152 -0.53 -6.82 4.92
C TYR A 152 0.76 -6.26 5.55
N ASN A 153 1.19 -5.14 4.99
CA ASN A 153 2.29 -4.32 5.47
C ASN A 153 1.77 -2.89 5.75
N PRO A 154 1.28 -2.58 6.97
CA PRO A 154 0.88 -1.23 7.36
C PRO A 154 1.95 -0.17 7.03
N GLU A 155 1.52 0.97 6.48
CA GLU A 155 2.38 2.05 6.00
C GLU A 155 1.82 3.47 6.30
N PRO A 156 2.64 4.54 6.15
CA PRO A 156 2.37 5.91 6.60
C PRO A 156 1.29 6.73 5.89
N ALA A 157 1.21 8.02 6.25
CA ALA A 157 -0.02 8.79 6.06
C ALA A 157 0.11 10.33 6.34
N GLY A 158 -0.71 11.19 5.68
CA GLY A 158 -1.21 12.52 6.15
C GLY A 158 -2.70 12.81 5.74
N PRO A 159 -3.42 13.83 6.25
CA PRO A 159 -4.30 13.84 7.45
C PRO A 159 -5.79 13.45 7.32
N SER A 160 -6.36 12.94 8.43
CA SER A 160 -7.80 12.95 8.73
C SER A 160 -8.04 13.35 10.19
N THR A 161 -9.13 14.06 10.48
CA THR A 161 -9.51 14.48 11.83
C THR A 161 -10.04 13.35 12.73
N THR A 162 -9.76 12.09 12.38
CA THR A 162 -10.12 10.87 13.13
C THR A 162 -8.88 9.98 13.24
N ASN A 163 -8.32 9.87 14.45
CA ASN A 163 -6.94 9.45 14.73
C ASN A 163 -6.60 7.95 14.49
N ASP A 164 -7.47 7.18 13.83
CA ASP A 164 -7.48 5.72 13.98
C ASP A 164 -7.63 4.94 12.67
N VAL A 165 -7.26 5.54 11.53
CA VAL A 165 -7.14 4.83 10.25
C VAL A 165 -5.70 4.91 9.75
N PHE A 166 -5.12 3.75 9.45
CA PHE A 166 -3.77 3.57 8.94
C PHE A 166 -3.82 2.95 7.54
N ALA A 167 -2.89 3.34 6.68
CA ALA A 167 -2.74 2.69 5.38
C ALA A 167 -2.02 1.35 5.53
N ALA A 168 -2.18 0.46 4.55
CA ALA A 168 -1.38 -0.73 4.41
C ALA A 168 -1.15 -1.07 2.94
N ILE A 169 0.07 -1.51 2.63
CA ILE A 169 0.36 -2.17 1.36
C ILE A 169 -0.09 -3.62 1.47
N HIS A 170 -0.96 -4.04 0.57
CA HIS A 170 -1.33 -5.43 0.41
C HIS A 170 -0.24 -6.12 -0.44
N VAL A 171 0.35 -7.21 0.07
CA VAL A 171 1.45 -7.95 -0.58
C VAL A 171 1.19 -9.46 -0.63
N GLN A 172 1.69 -10.12 -1.68
CA GLN A 172 1.59 -11.56 -1.91
C GLN A 172 2.98 -12.18 -2.07
N LEU A 173 3.25 -13.28 -1.35
CA LEU A 173 4.52 -13.99 -1.44
C LEU A 173 4.69 -14.63 -2.83
N ARG A 174 5.80 -14.35 -3.52
CA ARG A 174 6.08 -14.95 -4.83
C ARG A 174 6.41 -16.44 -4.73
N PRO A 175 6.11 -17.25 -5.77
CA PRO A 175 6.63 -18.61 -5.89
C PRO A 175 8.16 -18.63 -5.71
N GLY A 176 8.65 -19.43 -4.76
CA GLY A 176 10.06 -19.44 -4.35
C GLY A 176 10.38 -18.70 -3.04
N GLY A 177 9.42 -17.97 -2.46
CA GLY A 177 9.39 -17.65 -1.03
C GLY A 177 10.39 -16.60 -0.51
N LYS A 178 11.00 -15.79 -1.38
CA LYS A 178 12.02 -14.78 -0.99
C LYS A 178 11.59 -13.32 -1.11
N CYS A 179 10.65 -13.02 -2.00
CA CYS A 179 10.18 -11.66 -2.27
C CYS A 179 8.65 -11.65 -2.39
N TYR A 180 8.08 -10.47 -2.31
CA TYR A 180 6.64 -10.22 -2.39
C TYR A 180 6.30 -9.36 -3.62
N GLU A 181 5.16 -9.63 -4.24
CA GLU A 181 4.53 -8.69 -5.16
C GLU A 181 3.51 -7.84 -4.37
N ARG A 182 3.51 -6.52 -4.57
CA ARG A 182 2.38 -5.66 -4.24
C ARG A 182 1.17 -6.07 -5.07
N ILE A 183 0.01 -6.02 -4.43
CA ILE A 183 -1.27 -6.48 -5.00
C ILE A 183 -2.43 -5.54 -4.70
N GLY A 184 -2.22 -4.49 -3.91
CA GLY A 184 -3.24 -3.49 -3.61
C GLY A 184 -2.88 -2.58 -2.45
N TYR A 185 -3.84 -1.72 -2.13
CA TYR A 185 -3.86 -0.84 -0.97
C TYR A 185 -5.01 -1.26 -0.05
N GLY A 186 -4.76 -1.25 1.26
CA GLY A 186 -5.78 -1.49 2.30
C GLY A 186 -5.77 -0.40 3.38
N LYS A 187 -6.86 -0.31 4.14
CA LYS A 187 -6.99 0.57 5.31
C LYS A 187 -7.20 -0.28 6.57
N ILE A 188 -6.43 -0.02 7.62
CA ILE A 188 -6.53 -0.69 8.92
C ILE A 188 -7.09 0.31 9.94
N CYS A 189 -8.12 -0.06 10.69
CA CYS A 189 -8.68 0.76 11.77
C CYS A 189 -9.32 -0.11 12.85
N HIS A 190 -9.91 0.50 13.89
CA HIS A 190 -10.63 -0.19 14.95
C HIS A 190 -12.15 0.03 14.83
N PRO A 191 -13.02 -0.96 15.14
CA PRO A 191 -14.47 -0.79 15.01
C PRO A 191 -15.05 0.35 15.86
N SER A 192 -14.51 0.57 17.06
CA SER A 192 -15.03 1.66 17.92
C SER A 192 -14.80 3.02 17.30
N THR A 193 -13.67 3.25 16.63
CA THR A 193 -13.27 4.58 16.16
C THR A 193 -14.05 5.03 14.92
N LEU A 194 -14.91 4.16 14.37
CA LEU A 194 -15.91 4.44 13.34
C LEU A 194 -17.34 4.63 13.89
N ILE A 195 -17.61 4.28 15.16
CA ILE A 195 -19.00 4.08 15.68
C ILE A 195 -19.23 4.73 17.06
N LEU A 196 -18.20 4.81 17.89
CA LEU A 196 -18.22 5.26 19.27
C LEU A 196 -16.93 6.05 19.57
N ASP A 197 -17.01 7.37 19.69
CA ASP A 197 -15.93 8.26 20.17
C ASP A 197 -15.53 7.87 21.62
N THR A 198 -14.70 6.84 21.73
CA THR A 198 -14.40 6.14 22.99
C THR A 198 -12.94 5.70 23.01
N GLU A 199 -12.34 5.73 24.19
CA GLU A 199 -10.93 5.44 24.46
C GLU A 199 -10.61 3.94 24.29
N ALA A 200 -10.62 3.46 23.04
CA ALA A 200 -9.86 2.26 22.68
C ALA A 200 -8.35 2.56 22.76
N ALA A 201 -7.53 1.53 22.96
CA ALA A 201 -6.09 1.64 22.73
C ALA A 201 -5.87 2.14 21.30
N SER A 202 -4.98 3.12 21.11
CA SER A 202 -4.84 3.76 19.79
C SER A 202 -4.48 2.71 18.75
N VAL A 203 -5.06 2.80 17.55
CA VAL A 203 -4.72 1.88 16.45
C VAL A 203 -3.21 1.90 16.17
N LYS A 204 -2.53 3.03 16.42
CA LYS A 204 -1.08 3.13 16.39
C LYS A 204 -0.41 2.13 17.34
N GLU A 205 -0.80 2.09 18.61
CA GLU A 205 -0.20 1.21 19.63
C GLU A 205 -0.39 -0.27 19.29
N MET A 206 -1.59 -0.64 18.80
CA MET A 206 -1.88 -2.00 18.35
C MET A 206 -1.00 -2.42 17.16
N LEU A 207 -0.71 -1.49 16.23
CA LEU A 207 0.14 -1.74 15.07
C LEU A 207 1.63 -1.75 15.42
N GLU A 208 2.10 -0.87 16.31
CA GLU A 208 3.48 -0.86 16.81
C GLU A 208 3.80 -2.10 17.67
N ALA A 209 2.79 -2.72 18.28
CA ALA A 209 2.93 -3.99 19.01
C ALA A 209 3.05 -5.24 18.11
N LEU A 210 2.76 -5.12 16.80
CA LEU A 210 2.92 -6.24 15.86
C LEU A 210 4.41 -6.54 15.61
N PRO A 211 4.77 -7.80 15.29
CA PRO A 211 6.15 -8.16 14.98
C PRO A 211 6.65 -7.40 13.74
N THR A 212 7.73 -6.64 13.90
CA THR A 212 8.41 -6.01 12.76
C THR A 212 9.17 -7.03 11.95
N SER A 213 8.99 -7.00 10.63
CA SER A 213 9.67 -7.85 9.66
C SER A 213 10.33 -6.99 8.57
N THR A 214 11.44 -7.47 8.02
CA THR A 214 12.03 -6.90 6.80
C THR A 214 11.54 -7.72 5.61
N ILE A 215 10.83 -7.09 4.67
CA ILE A 215 10.32 -7.71 3.44
C ILE A 215 10.96 -7.08 2.20
N VAL A 216 11.07 -7.85 1.12
CA VAL A 216 11.55 -7.37 -0.18
C VAL A 216 10.38 -7.37 -1.16
N VAL A 217 9.96 -6.19 -1.62
CA VAL A 217 8.86 -6.00 -2.58
C VAL A 217 9.44 -5.80 -3.99
N VAL A 218 8.92 -6.52 -4.98
CA VAL A 218 9.40 -6.54 -6.39
C VAL A 218 8.26 -6.46 -7.39
#